data_AF-A0AAE4QIE9-F1
#
_entry.id   AF-A0AAE4QIE9-F1
#
_cell.length_a   1.000
_cell.length_b   1.000
_cell.length_c   1.000
_cell.angle_alpha   90.00
_cell.angle_beta   90.00
_cell.angle_gamma   90.00
#
_symmetry.space_group_name_H-M   'P 1'
#
loop_
_entity.id
_entity.type
_entity.pdbx_description
1 polymer ?
#
loop_
_entity_poly.entity_id
_entity_poly.type
_entity_poly.pdbx_seq_one_letter_code
_entity_poly.pdbx_strand_id
1 'polypeptide(L)'
;MKSERVLFNESVKEAHDASKASIQSRISNLESGGVKGTGNPSGRTSGARYSQERRISDEEYQILRKKTPSRKIQRQVNENLDECIGKADPALPGKIITGTLQADHIVSMDNIAKMDGFEMLTREQQIEVLNNPKNFIGLSESANKSKGPKFYSDWTVYKKENLMIDSTFRKKMIEKERQIEIELQHQIDEFNKLNKD
;
A
#
# COMPACT_ATOMS: atom_id res chain seq x y z
N MET A 1 -51.52 7.01 -17.80
CA MET A 1 -50.54 6.96 -16.68
C MET A 1 -49.34 6.05 -17.00
N LYS A 2 -48.66 6.23 -18.15
CA LYS A 2 -47.40 5.53 -18.49
C LYS A 2 -46.25 6.49 -18.83
N SER A 3 -46.49 7.81 -18.88
CA SER A 3 -45.48 8.81 -19.26
C SER A 3 -44.61 9.28 -18.09
N GLU A 4 -45.18 9.49 -16.90
CA GLU A 4 -44.42 10.03 -15.75
C GLU A 4 -43.36 9.07 -15.19
N ARG A 5 -43.62 7.76 -15.20
CA ARG A 5 -42.68 6.76 -14.66
C ARG A 5 -41.43 6.57 -15.55
N VAL A 6 -41.55 6.82 -16.85
CA VAL A 6 -40.42 6.75 -17.79
C VAL A 6 -39.53 7.98 -17.64
N LEU A 7 -40.13 9.17 -17.52
CA LEU A 7 -39.42 10.43 -17.32
C LEU A 7 -38.63 10.47 -16.00
N PHE A 8 -39.18 9.90 -14.92
CA PHE A 8 -38.47 9.81 -13.64
C PHE A 8 -37.22 8.92 -13.72
N ASN A 9 -37.30 7.80 -14.44
CA ASN A 9 -36.16 6.87 -14.55
C ASN A 9 -35.04 7.40 -15.44
N GLU A 10 -35.36 8.16 -16.49
CA GLU A 10 -34.35 8.83 -17.33
C GLU A 10 -33.63 9.94 -16.57
N SER A 11 -34.37 10.75 -15.81
CA SER A 11 -33.80 11.83 -14.98
C SER A 11 -32.84 11.31 -13.90
N VAL A 12 -33.17 10.19 -13.26
CA VAL A 12 -32.30 9.56 -12.24
C VAL A 12 -31.03 8.99 -12.87
N LYS A 13 -31.12 8.42 -14.09
CA LYS A 13 -29.95 7.91 -14.82
C LYS A 13 -29.01 9.04 -15.22
N GLU A 14 -29.56 10.14 -15.74
CA GLU A 14 -28.78 11.30 -16.17
C GLU A 14 -28.07 11.99 -14.99
N ALA A 15 -28.74 12.12 -13.84
CA ALA A 15 -28.12 12.64 -12.62
C ALA A 15 -26.97 11.76 -12.10
N HIS A 16 -27.12 10.43 -12.19
CA HIS A 16 -26.08 9.49 -11.78
C HIS A 16 -24.87 9.50 -12.73
N ASP A 17 -25.10 9.59 -14.04
CA ASP A 17 -24.03 9.65 -15.03
C ASP A 17 -23.28 11.00 -14.95
N ALA A 18 -23.99 12.12 -14.71
CA ALA A 18 -23.38 13.41 -14.43
C ALA A 18 -22.53 13.41 -13.15
N SER A 19 -23.00 12.73 -12.08
CA SER A 19 -22.22 12.60 -10.84
C SER A 19 -20.96 11.75 -11.04
N LYS A 20 -21.01 10.70 -11.87
CA LYS A 20 -19.83 9.89 -12.22
C LYS A 20 -18.82 10.69 -13.04
N ALA A 21 -19.29 11.46 -14.03
CA ALA A 21 -18.43 12.32 -14.85
C ALA A 21 -17.74 13.41 -14.02
N SER A 22 -18.46 14.03 -13.07
CA SER A 22 -17.87 15.05 -12.19
C SER A 22 -16.78 14.45 -11.27
N ILE A 23 -17.00 13.25 -10.73
CA ILE A 23 -15.98 12.57 -9.90
C ILE A 23 -14.76 12.18 -10.74
N GLN A 24 -14.95 11.67 -11.96
CA GLN A 24 -13.83 11.34 -12.85
C GLN A 24 -13.01 12.59 -13.26
N SER A 25 -13.66 13.72 -13.52
CA SER A 25 -12.95 14.99 -13.82
C SER A 25 -12.12 15.52 -12.65
N ARG A 26 -12.52 15.22 -11.41
CA ARG A 26 -11.75 15.60 -10.21
C ARG A 26 -10.53 14.72 -10.02
N ILE A 27 -10.60 13.45 -10.42
CA ILE A 27 -9.49 12.49 -10.31
C ILE A 27 -8.42 12.76 -11.37
N SER A 28 -8.80 13.08 -12.62
CA SER A 28 -7.83 13.39 -13.69
C SER A 28 -6.95 14.60 -13.38
N ASN A 29 -7.45 15.57 -12.63
CA ASN A 29 -6.70 16.77 -12.25
C ASN A 29 -5.73 16.56 -11.09
N LEU A 30 -5.76 15.40 -10.41
CA LEU A 30 -4.77 15.05 -9.38
C LEU A 30 -3.54 14.30 -9.94
N GLU A 31 -3.63 13.68 -11.13
CA GLU A 31 -2.58 12.77 -11.62
C GLU A 31 -1.59 13.39 -12.63
N SER A 32 -1.78 14.65 -13.06
CA SER A 32 -0.90 15.28 -14.08
C SER A 32 0.01 16.38 -13.54
N GLY A 33 0.43 16.30 -12.27
CA GLY A 33 1.37 17.22 -11.64
C GLY A 33 2.84 16.89 -11.91
N GLY A 34 3.23 16.72 -13.18
CA GLY A 34 4.64 16.58 -13.58
C GLY A 34 5.39 17.89 -13.36
N VAL A 35 5.97 18.10 -12.18
CA VAL A 35 6.82 19.26 -11.89
C VAL A 35 8.20 19.04 -12.50
N LYS A 36 8.46 19.67 -13.65
CA LYS A 36 9.80 20.09 -14.06
C LYS A 36 10.23 21.27 -13.19
N GLY A 37 11.33 21.15 -12.45
CA GLY A 37 11.83 22.22 -11.61
C GLY A 37 13.28 21.99 -11.15
N THR A 38 14.17 22.80 -11.70
CA THR A 38 15.59 22.98 -11.38
C THR A 38 15.82 23.53 -9.97
N GLY A 39 16.86 23.03 -9.26
CA GLY A 39 17.70 23.86 -8.37
C GLY A 39 17.37 23.98 -6.87
N ASN A 40 18.22 23.34 -6.07
CA ASN A 40 18.68 23.62 -4.69
C ASN A 40 17.98 22.97 -3.45
N PRO A 41 18.74 22.38 -2.49
CA PRO A 41 18.25 21.46 -1.47
C PRO A 41 18.06 22.13 -0.10
N SER A 42 16.85 22.03 0.45
CA SER A 42 16.60 22.05 1.91
C SER A 42 15.10 21.89 2.19
N GLY A 43 14.73 20.76 2.79
CA GLY A 43 13.59 20.70 3.71
C GLY A 43 12.17 20.59 3.15
N ARG A 44 11.94 19.92 2.01
CA ARG A 44 10.60 19.40 1.67
C ARG A 44 10.64 17.89 1.65
N THR A 45 9.85 17.25 2.51
CA THR A 45 9.54 15.82 2.46
C THR A 45 8.75 15.54 1.17
N SER A 46 9.45 15.42 0.04
CA SER A 46 8.84 14.89 -1.18
C SER A 46 8.37 13.46 -0.87
N GLY A 47 7.10 13.15 -1.14
CA GLY A 47 6.57 11.78 -1.01
C GLY A 47 7.36 10.74 -1.81
N ALA A 48 7.01 9.46 -1.65
CA ALA A 48 7.56 8.42 -2.50
C ALA A 48 7.30 8.72 -3.97
N ARG A 49 8.31 8.45 -4.81
CA ARG A 49 8.26 8.70 -6.24
C ARG A 49 8.18 7.36 -6.93
N TYR A 50 7.07 7.11 -7.61
CA TYR A 50 6.82 5.84 -8.28
C TYR A 50 7.04 5.96 -9.78
N SER A 51 7.77 4.99 -10.32
CA SER A 51 7.75 4.64 -11.72
C SER A 51 6.45 3.90 -12.07
N GLN A 52 6.03 3.98 -13.34
CA GLN A 52 4.82 3.30 -13.82
C GLN A 52 4.95 1.77 -13.72
N GLU A 53 6.14 1.26 -14.04
CA GLU A 53 6.45 -0.16 -14.09
C GLU A 53 7.65 -0.48 -13.22
N ARG A 54 7.72 -1.73 -12.77
CA ARG A 54 8.88 -2.21 -12.01
C ARG A 54 10.15 -2.08 -12.85
N ARG A 55 11.21 -1.54 -12.27
CA ARG A 55 12.51 -1.34 -12.96
C ARG A 55 13.55 -2.42 -12.69
N ILE A 56 13.20 -3.44 -11.90
CA ILE A 56 14.00 -4.66 -11.73
C ILE A 56 13.37 -5.83 -12.51
N SER A 57 14.20 -6.79 -12.91
CA SER A 57 13.71 -7.99 -13.63
C SER A 57 12.81 -8.87 -12.77
N ASP A 58 11.98 -9.71 -13.39
CA ASP A 58 11.18 -10.70 -12.67
C ASP A 58 12.04 -11.69 -11.89
N GLU A 59 13.18 -12.11 -12.45
CA GLU A 59 14.12 -13.01 -11.78
C GLU A 59 14.67 -12.37 -10.49
N GLU A 60 15.13 -11.13 -10.58
CA GLU A 60 15.62 -10.36 -9.43
C GLU A 60 14.51 -10.16 -8.39
N TYR A 61 13.29 -9.84 -8.82
CA TYR A 61 12.14 -9.74 -7.93
C TYR A 61 11.89 -11.06 -7.19
N GLN A 62 11.94 -12.22 -7.87
CA GLN A 62 11.77 -13.51 -7.21
C GLN A 62 12.91 -13.84 -6.23
N ILE A 63 14.14 -13.45 -6.54
CA ILE A 63 15.29 -13.60 -5.63
C ILE A 63 15.05 -12.78 -4.35
N LEU A 64 14.69 -11.51 -4.50
CA LEU A 64 14.39 -10.62 -3.38
C LEU A 64 13.19 -11.11 -2.57
N ARG A 65 12.14 -11.62 -3.23
CA ARG A 65 10.92 -12.13 -2.60
C ARG A 65 11.21 -13.33 -1.71
N LYS A 66 12.19 -14.18 -2.06
CA LYS A 66 12.63 -15.29 -1.20
C LYS A 66 13.36 -14.83 0.06
N LYS A 67 13.80 -13.56 0.11
CA LYS A 67 14.54 -12.95 1.23
C LYS A 67 13.69 -12.02 2.10
N THR A 68 12.41 -11.84 1.77
CA THR A 68 11.50 -10.98 2.52
C THR A 68 10.11 -11.64 2.70
N PRO A 69 9.49 -11.56 3.88
CA PRO A 69 10.02 -11.00 5.13
C PRO A 69 11.13 -11.88 5.73
N SER A 70 12.15 -11.26 6.31
CA SER A 70 13.22 -11.99 7.01
C SER A 70 12.71 -12.69 8.27
N ARG A 71 13.43 -13.73 8.74
CA ARG A 71 13.09 -14.44 9.98
C ARG A 71 13.00 -13.51 11.20
N LYS A 72 13.83 -12.45 11.23
CA LYS A 72 13.80 -11.44 12.30
C LYS A 72 12.46 -10.72 12.32
N ILE A 73 11.98 -10.27 11.16
CA ILE A 73 10.67 -9.61 11.02
C ILE A 73 9.53 -10.55 11.37
N GLN A 74 9.57 -11.80 10.89
CA GLN A 74 8.54 -12.80 11.20
C GLN A 74 8.41 -13.03 12.72
N ARG A 75 9.54 -13.05 13.45
CA ARG A 75 9.54 -13.12 14.90
C ARG A 75 8.99 -11.83 15.52
N GLN A 76 9.46 -10.67 15.06
CA GLN A 76 9.05 -9.36 15.60
C GLN A 76 7.54 -9.17 15.57
N VAL A 77 6.86 -9.49 14.46
CA VAL A 77 5.40 -9.34 14.37
C VAL A 77 4.63 -10.32 15.27
N ASN A 78 5.29 -11.36 15.77
CA ASN A 78 4.70 -12.40 16.64
C ASN A 78 5.22 -12.31 18.10
N GLU A 79 5.97 -11.27 18.50
CA GLU A 79 6.55 -11.17 19.85
C GLU A 79 5.50 -11.23 20.97
N ASN A 80 4.30 -10.70 20.72
CA ASN A 80 3.17 -10.73 21.67
C ASN A 80 2.01 -11.58 21.15
N LEU A 81 2.30 -12.67 20.42
CA LEU A 81 1.28 -13.49 19.77
C LEU A 81 0.21 -14.00 20.75
N ASP A 82 0.62 -14.45 21.94
CA ASP A 82 -0.30 -15.00 22.95
C ASP A 82 -1.34 -13.97 23.40
N GLU A 83 -0.99 -12.68 23.39
CA GLU A 83 -1.93 -11.61 23.68
C GLU A 83 -2.88 -11.32 22.52
N CYS A 84 -2.55 -11.73 21.30
CA CYS A 84 -3.38 -11.52 20.11
C CYS A 84 -4.37 -12.66 19.88
N ILE A 85 -4.01 -13.90 20.21
CA ILE A 85 -4.87 -15.08 20.01
C ILE A 85 -6.19 -14.91 20.75
N GLY A 86 -7.30 -15.21 20.07
CA GLY A 86 -8.65 -15.09 20.60
C GLY A 86 -9.22 -13.66 20.59
N LYS A 87 -8.41 -12.63 20.33
CA LYS A 87 -8.90 -11.25 20.15
C LYS A 87 -9.49 -11.04 18.76
N ALA A 88 -10.33 -10.01 18.64
CA ALA A 88 -10.90 -9.60 17.37
C ALA A 88 -9.81 -9.26 16.34
N ASP A 89 -10.01 -9.69 15.09
CA ASP A 89 -9.17 -9.28 13.97
C ASP A 89 -9.39 -7.78 13.71
N PRO A 90 -8.32 -6.96 13.78
CA PRO A 90 -8.47 -5.51 13.65
C PRO A 90 -8.88 -5.08 12.23
N ALA A 91 -8.59 -5.87 11.20
CA ALA A 91 -8.92 -5.54 9.82
C ALA A 91 -10.26 -6.15 9.37
N LEU A 92 -10.63 -7.31 9.93
CA LEU A 92 -11.81 -8.08 9.54
C LEU A 92 -12.86 -8.13 10.66
N PRO A 93 -13.85 -7.20 10.68
CA PRO A 93 -14.89 -7.18 11.69
C PRO A 93 -15.60 -8.52 11.86
N GLY A 94 -15.80 -8.94 13.12
CA GLY A 94 -16.44 -10.20 13.48
C GLY A 94 -15.56 -11.44 13.33
N LYS A 95 -14.31 -11.30 12.90
CA LYS A 95 -13.31 -12.39 12.92
C LYS A 95 -12.44 -12.28 14.17
N ILE A 96 -11.77 -13.38 14.50
CA ILE A 96 -10.81 -13.47 15.59
C ILE A 96 -9.48 -14.01 15.07
N ILE A 97 -8.39 -13.66 15.74
CA ILE A 97 -7.05 -14.15 15.44
C ILE A 97 -6.90 -15.53 16.08
N THR A 98 -6.65 -16.56 15.28
CA THR A 98 -6.60 -17.96 15.74
C THR A 98 -5.21 -18.60 15.63
N GLY A 99 -4.24 -17.91 15.05
CA GLY A 99 -2.91 -18.45 14.80
C GLY A 99 -1.88 -17.36 14.62
N THR A 100 -0.69 -17.77 14.17
CA THR A 100 0.45 -16.87 13.95
C THR A 100 0.09 -15.72 13.00
N LEU A 101 0.62 -14.55 13.31
CA LEU A 101 0.49 -13.37 12.45
C LEU A 101 1.45 -13.50 11.27
N GLN A 102 0.95 -13.16 10.09
CA GLN A 102 1.74 -13.00 8.87
C GLN A 102 2.39 -11.62 8.89
N ALA A 103 3.68 -11.55 8.60
CA ALA A 103 4.38 -10.29 8.42
C ALA A 103 4.02 -9.69 7.06
N ASP A 104 3.12 -8.72 7.07
CA ASP A 104 2.71 -7.99 5.87
C ASP A 104 3.55 -6.73 5.71
N HIS A 105 3.96 -6.46 4.46
CA HIS A 105 4.54 -5.18 4.08
C HIS A 105 3.46 -4.11 4.06
N ILE A 106 3.63 -3.06 4.87
CA ILE A 106 2.71 -1.91 4.88
C ILE A 106 2.69 -1.27 3.49
N VAL A 107 3.85 -0.84 3.00
CA VAL A 107 4.10 -0.52 1.59
C VAL A 107 4.60 -1.79 0.91
N SER A 108 3.81 -2.33 -0.01
CA SER A 108 4.07 -3.64 -0.62
C SER A 108 5.43 -3.71 -1.33
N MET A 109 6.04 -4.90 -1.37
CA MET A 109 7.26 -5.13 -2.14
C MET A 109 7.12 -4.72 -3.62
N ASP A 110 5.95 -4.94 -4.23
CA ASP A 110 5.70 -4.53 -5.62
C ASP A 110 5.73 -3.01 -5.79
N ASN A 111 5.19 -2.27 -4.81
CA ASN A 111 5.26 -0.81 -4.80
C ASN A 111 6.70 -0.32 -4.55
N ILE A 112 7.42 -0.92 -3.60
CA ILE A 112 8.82 -0.56 -3.33
C ILE A 112 9.69 -0.77 -4.56
N ALA A 113 9.51 -1.87 -5.29
CA ALA A 113 10.27 -2.15 -6.51
C ALA A 113 9.97 -1.19 -7.68
N LYS A 114 8.94 -0.34 -7.53
CA LYS A 114 8.61 0.77 -8.44
C LYS A 114 9.13 2.12 -7.94
N MET A 115 9.64 2.22 -6.71
CA MET A 115 10.17 3.49 -6.20
C MET A 115 11.41 3.89 -6.98
N ASP A 116 11.50 5.17 -7.35
CA ASP A 116 12.61 5.70 -8.14
C ASP A 116 13.94 5.46 -7.40
N GLY A 117 14.89 4.84 -8.11
CA GLY A 117 16.23 4.57 -7.62
C GLY A 117 16.38 3.25 -6.89
N PHE A 118 15.30 2.48 -6.68
CA PHE A 118 15.41 1.14 -6.07
C PHE A 118 16.24 0.17 -6.93
N GLU A 119 16.14 0.30 -8.25
CA GLU A 119 16.89 -0.47 -9.25
C GLU A 119 18.41 -0.18 -9.24
N MET A 120 18.81 0.97 -8.67
CA MET A 120 20.20 1.41 -8.61
C MET A 120 20.92 0.93 -7.33
N LEU A 121 20.18 0.33 -6.41
CA LEU A 121 20.70 -0.19 -5.16
C LEU A 121 21.47 -1.51 -5.38
N THR A 122 22.46 -1.77 -4.53
CA THR A 122 23.02 -3.13 -4.44
C THR A 122 21.97 -4.10 -3.92
N ARG A 123 22.17 -5.40 -4.16
CA ARG A 123 21.22 -6.42 -3.71
C ARG A 123 21.05 -6.42 -2.19
N GLU A 124 22.13 -6.19 -1.46
CA GLU A 124 22.13 -6.08 0.00
C GLU A 124 21.31 -4.87 0.46
N GLN A 125 21.45 -3.71 -0.18
CA GLN A 125 20.66 -2.51 0.09
C GLN A 125 19.17 -2.72 -0.25
N GLN A 126 18.85 -3.35 -1.38
CA GLN A 126 17.48 -3.72 -1.73
C GLN A 126 16.85 -4.60 -0.64
N ILE A 127 17.57 -5.63 -0.18
CA ILE A 127 17.12 -6.52 0.89
C ILE A 127 16.91 -5.73 2.20
N GLU A 128 17.76 -4.75 2.49
CA GLU A 128 17.63 -3.90 3.68
C GLU A 128 16.39 -3.00 3.62
N VAL A 129 16.15 -2.31 2.50
CA VAL A 129 14.93 -1.52 2.27
C VAL A 129 13.69 -2.41 2.39
N LEU A 130 13.68 -3.58 1.72
CA LEU A 130 12.57 -4.53 1.75
C LEU A 130 12.35 -5.19 3.13
N ASN A 131 13.34 -5.14 4.02
CA ASN A 131 13.25 -5.65 5.39
C ASN A 131 13.29 -4.54 6.44
N ASN A 132 13.00 -3.28 6.07
CA ASN A 132 12.89 -2.19 7.02
C ASN A 132 11.85 -2.54 8.10
N PRO A 133 12.22 -2.66 9.38
CA PRO A 133 11.32 -3.15 10.44
C PRO A 133 10.07 -2.31 10.65
N LYS A 134 10.08 -1.03 10.26
CA LYS A 134 8.92 -0.15 10.38
C LYS A 134 7.88 -0.39 9.30
N ASN A 135 8.28 -1.01 8.18
CA ASN A 135 7.40 -1.34 7.06
C ASN A 135 6.61 -2.65 7.27
N PHE A 136 6.55 -3.19 8.49
CA PHE A 136 5.80 -4.42 8.76
C PHE A 136 4.69 -4.23 9.79
N ILE A 137 3.64 -5.01 9.60
CA ILE A 137 2.57 -5.24 10.57
C ILE A 137 2.21 -6.73 10.58
N GLY A 138 1.82 -7.24 11.76
CA GLY A 138 1.24 -8.56 11.87
C GLY A 138 -0.22 -8.54 11.46
N LEU A 139 -0.60 -9.32 10.45
CA LEU A 139 -1.99 -9.54 10.04
C LEU A 139 -2.38 -11.00 10.24
N SER A 140 -3.68 -11.27 10.44
CA SER A 140 -4.18 -12.64 10.33
C SER A 140 -3.93 -13.17 8.91
N GLU A 141 -3.86 -14.49 8.75
CA GLU A 141 -3.67 -15.11 7.43
C GLU A 141 -4.74 -14.67 6.42
N SER A 142 -6.01 -14.59 6.85
CA SER A 142 -7.14 -14.14 6.02
C SER A 142 -6.99 -12.68 5.60
N ALA A 143 -6.64 -11.79 6.54
CA ALA A 143 -6.43 -10.37 6.27
C ALA A 143 -5.25 -10.16 5.30
N ASN A 144 -4.11 -10.81 5.57
CA ASN A 144 -2.91 -10.75 4.75
C ASN A 144 -3.18 -11.17 3.29
N LYS A 145 -3.83 -12.33 3.10
CA LYS A 145 -4.22 -12.82 1.77
C LYS A 145 -5.21 -11.88 1.08
N SER A 146 -6.14 -11.28 1.82
CA SER A 146 -7.12 -10.34 1.26
C SER A 146 -6.48 -9.04 0.77
N LYS A 147 -5.55 -8.48 1.54
CA LYS A 147 -4.85 -7.24 1.19
C LYS A 147 -4.01 -7.44 -0.07
N GLY A 148 -3.08 -8.40 -0.03
CA GLY A 148 -2.11 -8.62 -1.09
C GLY A 148 -1.26 -7.35 -1.34
N PRO A 149 -0.94 -7.00 -2.60
CA PRO A 149 -0.08 -5.86 -2.91
C PRO A 149 -0.80 -4.50 -2.92
N LYS A 150 -2.11 -4.48 -2.63
CA LYS A 150 -2.94 -3.26 -2.70
C LYS A 150 -2.49 -2.25 -1.65
N PHE A 151 -2.65 -0.98 -1.98
CA PHE A 151 -2.65 0.09 -1.00
C PHE A 151 -3.81 -0.08 -0.01
N TYR A 152 -3.66 0.43 1.21
CA TYR A 152 -4.75 0.40 2.19
C TYR A 152 -5.95 1.25 1.74
N SER A 153 -5.72 2.27 0.90
CA SER A 153 -6.78 3.03 0.22
C SER A 153 -7.61 2.18 -0.75
N ASP A 154 -7.05 1.13 -1.34
CA ASP A 154 -7.77 0.28 -2.30
C ASP A 154 -8.37 -0.97 -1.65
N TRP A 155 -7.81 -1.40 -0.51
CA TRP A 155 -8.30 -2.55 0.23
C TRP A 155 -9.53 -2.20 1.08
N THR A 156 -10.69 -2.19 0.44
CA THR A 156 -11.99 -1.80 1.05
C THR A 156 -12.86 -2.97 1.50
N VAL A 157 -12.74 -4.13 0.83
CA VAL A 157 -13.60 -5.30 1.06
C VAL A 157 -12.79 -6.59 1.11
N TYR A 158 -13.07 -7.43 2.11
CA TYR A 158 -12.71 -8.84 2.11
C TYR A 158 -13.70 -9.63 1.24
N LYS A 159 -13.33 -9.82 -0.03
CA LYS A 159 -14.21 -10.36 -1.06
C LYS A 159 -14.81 -11.73 -0.74
N LYS A 160 -14.05 -12.61 -0.07
CA LYS A 160 -14.48 -13.99 0.21
C LYS A 160 -15.78 -14.05 1.01
N GLU A 161 -15.97 -13.10 1.91
CA GLU A 161 -17.14 -13.06 2.81
C GLU A 161 -17.95 -11.77 2.66
N ASN A 162 -17.64 -10.96 1.64
CA ASN A 162 -18.27 -9.66 1.40
C ASN A 162 -18.29 -8.74 2.65
N LEU A 163 -17.18 -8.75 3.40
CA LEU A 163 -17.04 -7.94 4.62
C LEU A 163 -16.28 -6.65 4.30
N MET A 164 -16.80 -5.52 4.75
CA MET A 164 -16.04 -4.26 4.71
C MET A 164 -14.85 -4.35 5.65
N ILE A 165 -13.69 -3.86 5.19
CA ILE A 165 -12.51 -3.73 6.06
C ILE A 165 -12.82 -2.68 7.12
N ASP A 166 -12.40 -2.93 8.36
CA ASP A 166 -12.65 -2.02 9.47
C ASP A 166 -12.17 -0.60 9.15
N SER A 167 -13.08 0.37 9.25
CA SER A 167 -12.82 1.74 8.82
C SER A 167 -11.78 2.46 9.69
N THR A 168 -11.74 2.15 10.99
CA THR A 168 -10.80 2.77 11.94
C THR A 168 -9.40 2.25 11.68
N PHE A 169 -9.26 0.93 11.57
CA PHE A 169 -8.02 0.27 11.17
C PHE A 169 -7.53 0.78 9.81
N ARG A 170 -8.39 0.78 8.79
CA ARG A 170 -8.01 1.23 7.44
C ARG A 170 -7.54 2.67 7.42
N LYS A 171 -8.25 3.59 8.10
CA LYS A 171 -7.82 5.00 8.19
C LYS A 171 -6.45 5.15 8.84
N LYS A 172 -6.20 4.42 9.94
CA LYS A 172 -4.89 4.40 10.60
C LYS A 172 -3.79 3.88 9.67
N MET A 173 -4.09 2.82 8.93
CA MET A 173 -3.10 2.20 8.05
C MET A 173 -2.80 3.01 6.80
N ILE A 174 -3.77 3.75 6.24
CA ILE A 174 -3.51 4.70 5.14
C ILE A 174 -2.50 5.77 5.57
N GLU A 175 -2.67 6.38 6.74
CA GLU A 175 -1.71 7.38 7.22
C GLU A 175 -0.35 6.74 7.52
N LYS A 176 -0.33 5.53 8.09
CA LYS A 176 0.92 4.80 8.34
C LYS A 176 1.65 4.47 7.03
N GLU A 177 0.93 3.99 6.01
CA GLU A 177 1.47 3.68 4.69
C GLU A 177 2.16 4.91 4.09
N ARG A 178 1.49 6.07 4.08
CA ARG A 178 2.07 7.34 3.60
C ARG A 178 3.36 7.74 4.31
N GLN A 179 3.45 7.54 5.62
CA GLN A 179 4.65 7.87 6.39
C GLN A 179 5.81 6.91 6.06
N ILE A 180 5.50 5.62 5.90
CA ILE A 180 6.50 4.62 5.54
C ILE A 180 6.99 4.80 4.11
N GLU A 181 6.12 5.21 3.18
CA GLU A 181 6.52 5.57 1.82
C GLU A 181 7.61 6.65 1.80
N ILE A 182 7.45 7.71 2.59
CA ILE A 182 8.45 8.78 2.73
C ILE A 182 9.76 8.23 3.30
N GLU A 183 9.67 7.42 4.35
CA GLU A 183 10.86 6.84 5.00
C GLU A 183 11.64 5.91 4.06
N LEU A 184 10.94 5.06 3.31
CA LEU A 184 11.55 4.14 2.34
C LEU A 184 12.19 4.89 1.18
N GLN A 185 11.52 5.91 0.63
CA GLN A 185 12.11 6.74 -0.42
C GLN A 185 13.37 7.45 0.08
N HIS A 186 13.35 7.99 1.30
CA HIS A 186 14.54 8.60 1.90
C HIS A 186 15.67 7.58 2.05
N GLN A 187 15.37 6.36 2.53
CA GLN A 187 16.37 5.30 2.65
C GLN A 187 17.01 4.93 1.29
N ILE A 188 16.19 4.82 0.23
CA ILE A 188 16.66 4.58 -1.14
C ILE A 188 17.55 5.73 -1.63
N ASP A 189 17.14 6.97 -1.39
CA ASP A 189 17.87 8.16 -1.82
C ASP A 189 19.25 8.26 -1.14
N GLU A 190 19.34 7.95 0.16
CA GLU A 190 20.61 7.94 0.88
C GLU A 190 21.56 6.85 0.38
N PHE A 191 21.07 5.62 0.15
CA PHE A 191 21.92 4.58 -0.44
C PHE A 191 22.42 4.95 -1.83
N ASN A 192 21.57 5.56 -2.65
CA ASN A 192 21.98 6.00 -3.99
C ASN A 192 22.97 7.17 -3.98
N LYS A 193 23.01 7.98 -2.92
CA LYS A 193 24.08 8.97 -2.73
C LYS A 193 25.38 8.26 -2.38
N LEU A 194 25.35 7.35 -1.40
CA LEU A 194 26.53 6.60 -0.97
C LEU A 194 27.14 5.73 -2.08
N ASN A 195 26.34 5.24 -3.02
CA ASN A 195 26.83 4.43 -4.15
C ASN A 195 27.55 5.27 -5.23
N LYS A 196 27.48 6.60 -5.17
CA LYS A 196 28.14 7.50 -6.14
C LYS A 196 29.48 8.03 -5.65
N ASP A 197 29.78 7.86 -4.37
CA ASP A 197 31.03 8.23 -3.71
C ASP A 197 32.04 7.07 -3.76
#